data_AF-A0A2H9PRP3-F1
#
_entry.id   AF-A0A2H9PRP3-F1
#
_cell.length_a   1.000
_cell.length_b   1.000
_cell.length_c   1.000
_cell.angle_alpha   90.00
_cell.angle_beta   90.00
_cell.angle_gamma   90.00
#
_symmetry.space_group_name_H-M   'P 1'
#
loop_
_entity.id
_entity.type
_entity.pdbx_description
1 polymer ?
#
loop_
_entity_poly.entity_id
_entity_poly.type
_entity_poly.pdbx_seq_one_letter_code
_entity_poly.pdbx_strand_id
1 'polypeptide(L)' 'MSGPAKSKIEIKNVKVYIHKKDPLTNSRIMHIDIESDELNKIIKDKEATYCAGKPGGVFIGLKKEMLERAKKLVEEKEKS' A
#
# COMPACT_ATOMS: atom_id res chain seq x y z
N MET A 1 -3.14 17.31 4.62
CA MET A 1 -3.77 17.33 3.27
C MET A 1 -4.39 15.96 2.94
N SER A 2 -5.71 15.85 3.07
CA SER A 2 -6.53 14.75 2.52
C SER A 2 -6.99 15.09 1.08
N GLY A 3 -7.33 14.08 0.28
CA GLY A 3 -7.84 14.28 -1.10
C GLY A 3 -6.79 14.27 -2.22
N PRO A 4 -7.23 14.27 -3.50
CA PRO A 4 -6.36 14.27 -4.68
C PRO A 4 -5.54 15.56 -4.75
N ALA A 5 -4.29 15.44 -5.21
CA ALA A 5 -3.38 16.56 -5.44
C ALA A 5 -2.53 16.23 -6.67
N LYS A 6 -1.98 17.25 -7.35
CA LYS A 6 -1.11 17.04 -8.52
C LYS A 6 0.10 16.14 -8.23
N SER A 7 0.57 16.13 -6.97
CA SER A 7 1.66 15.27 -6.50
C SER A 7 1.23 13.86 -6.09
N LYS A 8 -0.03 13.49 -6.29
CA LYS A 8 -0.56 12.17 -5.92
C LYS A 8 -1.02 11.44 -7.17
N ILE A 9 -0.53 10.23 -7.33
CA ILE A 9 -1.00 9.28 -8.33
C ILE A 9 -1.96 8.32 -7.62
N GLU A 10 -3.17 8.22 -8.15
CA GLU A 10 -4.17 7.29 -7.63
C GLU A 10 -3.82 5.86 -8.05
N ILE A 11 -3.83 4.94 -7.08
CA ILE A 11 -3.77 3.50 -7.33
C ILE A 11 -5.21 3.01 -7.49
N LYS A 12 -5.53 2.47 -8.67
CA LYS A 12 -6.87 1.98 -8.99
C LYS A 12 -7.06 0.54 -8.53
N ASN A 13 -8.32 0.11 -8.41
CA ASN A 13 -8.72 -1.27 -8.10
C ASN A 13 -8.12 -1.82 -6.79
N VAL A 14 -8.04 -0.98 -5.76
CA VAL A 14 -7.56 -1.39 -4.43
C VAL A 14 -8.72 -1.97 -3.62
N LYS A 15 -8.52 -3.14 -3.02
CA LYS A 15 -9.45 -3.74 -2.07
C LYS A 15 -8.89 -3.63 -0.66
N VAL A 16 -9.73 -3.25 0.30
CA VAL A 16 -9.33 -3.09 1.70
C VAL A 16 -10.23 -3.95 2.57
N TYR A 17 -9.62 -4.79 3.40
CA TYR A 17 -10.32 -5.74 4.26
C TYR A 17 -9.85 -5.62 5.70
N ILE A 18 -10.77 -5.76 6.66
CA ILE A 18 -10.41 -6.08 8.04
C ILE A 18 -10.29 -7.59 8.12
N HIS A 19 -9.06 -8.11 8.20
CA HIS A 19 -8.83 -9.53 8.38
C HIS A 19 -8.98 -9.87 9.86
N LYS A 20 -10.11 -10.50 10.17
CA LYS A 20 -10.39 -11.02 11.51
C LYS A 20 -9.43 -12.16 11.83
N LYS A 21 -9.23 -12.40 13.14
CA LYS A 21 -8.55 -13.61 13.59
C LYS A 21 -9.32 -14.83 13.09
N ASP A 22 -8.65 -15.65 12.30
CA ASP A 22 -9.22 -16.86 11.70
C ASP A 22 -8.14 -17.96 11.71
N PRO A 23 -8.30 -19.00 12.55
CA PRO A 23 -7.39 -20.13 12.59
C PRO A 23 -7.26 -20.88 11.26
N LEU A 24 -8.31 -20.89 10.42
CA LEU A 24 -8.31 -21.61 9.15
C LEU A 24 -7.43 -20.93 8.10
N THR A 25 -7.29 -19.60 8.17
CA THR A 25 -6.45 -18.82 7.25
C THR A 25 -5.09 -18.46 7.86
N ASN A 26 -4.70 -19.06 8.98
CA ASN A 26 -3.49 -18.73 9.76
C ASN A 26 -3.40 -17.24 10.15
N SER A 27 -4.54 -16.54 10.22
CA SER A 27 -4.61 -15.15 10.67
C SER A 27 -4.60 -15.12 12.20
N ARG A 28 -3.40 -14.97 12.76
CA ARG A 28 -3.19 -15.05 14.22
C ARG A 28 -3.65 -13.79 14.96
N ILE A 29 -3.57 -12.65 14.30
CA ILE A 29 -3.95 -11.33 14.83
C ILE A 29 -4.88 -10.63 13.87
N MET A 30 -5.77 -9.79 14.40
CA MET A 30 -6.60 -8.92 13.56
C MET A 30 -5.72 -7.85 12.91
N HIS A 31 -5.87 -7.65 11.61
CA HIS A 31 -5.12 -6.66 10.84
C HIS A 31 -5.94 -6.15 9.65
N ILE A 32 -5.37 -5.22 8.88
CA ILE A 32 -5.99 -4.67 7.67
C ILE A 32 -5.18 -5.12 6.47
N ASP A 33 -5.83 -5.77 5.52
CA ASP A 33 -5.24 -6.10 4.23
C ASP A 33 -5.59 -5.04 3.20
N ILE A 34 -4.59 -4.69 2.38
CA ILE A 34 -4.74 -3.80 1.25
C ILE A 34 -4.22 -4.55 0.04
N GLU A 35 -5.13 -5.04 -0.79
CA GLU A 35 -4.81 -5.85 -1.97
C GLU A 35 -4.83 -4.98 -3.22
N SER A 36 -3.71 -4.95 -3.95
CA SER A 36 -3.58 -4.29 -5.25
C SER A 36 -2.34 -4.79 -6.00
N ASP A 37 -2.50 -5.08 -7.29
CA ASP A 37 -1.39 -5.47 -8.16
C ASP A 37 -0.32 -4.37 -8.24
N GLU A 38 -0.71 -3.10 -8.17
CA GLU A 38 0.22 -1.98 -8.20
C GLU A 38 0.99 -1.84 -6.88
N LEU A 39 0.33 -2.05 -5.73
CA LEU A 39 1.01 -2.03 -4.44
C LEU A 39 2.05 -3.15 -4.33
N ASN A 40 1.75 -4.33 -4.90
CA ASN A 40 2.67 -5.48 -4.94
C ASN A 40 3.94 -5.19 -5.76
N LYS A 41 3.92 -4.22 -6.68
CA LYS A 41 5.12 -3.76 -7.40
C LYS A 41 6.04 -2.94 -6.49
N ILE A 42 5.49 -2.28 -5.47
CA ILE A 42 6.21 -1.41 -4.54
C ILE A 42 6.70 -2.21 -3.32
N ILE A 43 5.79 -2.93 -2.66
CA ILE A 43 6.02 -3.72 -1.44
C ILE A 43 5.81 -5.19 -1.82
N LYS A 44 6.88 -5.97 -1.84
CA LYS A 44 6.84 -7.38 -2.25
C LYS A 44 6.41 -8.28 -1.09
N ASP A 45 6.01 -9.51 -1.44
CA ASP A 45 5.73 -10.55 -0.45
C ASP A 45 6.86 -10.67 0.58
N LYS A 46 6.46 -10.81 1.85
CA LYS A 46 7.33 -10.88 3.04
C LYS A 46 8.14 -9.63 3.37
N GLU A 47 7.99 -8.52 2.65
CA GLU A 47 8.60 -7.26 3.04
C GLU A 47 7.73 -6.52 4.07
N ALA A 48 8.33 -6.18 5.22
CA ALA A 48 7.67 -5.33 6.21
C ALA A 48 8.04 -3.86 6.03
N THR A 49 7.08 -2.97 6.26
CA THR A 49 7.32 -1.53 6.35
C THR A 49 6.44 -0.87 7.42
N TYR A 50 6.62 0.43 7.62
CA TYR A 50 5.91 1.21 8.62
C TYR A 50 4.54 1.67 8.12
N CYS A 51 3.52 1.55 8.96
CA CYS A 51 2.19 2.10 8.72
C CYS A 51 1.79 2.96 9.93
N ALA A 52 1.20 4.13 9.66
CA ALA A 52 0.70 5.00 10.70
C ALA A 52 -0.58 5.75 10.30
N GLY A 53 -1.37 6.08 11.31
CA GLY A 53 -2.55 6.91 11.15
C GLY A 53 -2.20 8.33 10.72
N LYS A 54 -3.10 8.93 9.95
CA LYS A 54 -3.04 10.35 9.57
C LYS A 54 -4.47 10.91 9.47
N PRO A 55 -4.66 12.23 9.41
CA PRO A 55 -5.96 12.80 9.11
C PRO A 55 -6.55 12.23 7.80
N GLY A 56 -7.69 11.55 7.90
CA GLY A 56 -8.41 10.96 6.77
C GLY A 56 -7.92 9.57 6.32
N GLY A 57 -7.13 8.85 7.12
CA GLY A 57 -6.80 7.44 6.85
C GLY A 57 -5.46 7.00 7.44
N VAL A 58 -4.72 6.21 6.68
CA VAL A 58 -3.35 5.76 7.02
C VAL A 58 -2.36 6.19 5.95
N PHE A 59 -1.07 6.23 6.29
CA PHE A 59 0.01 6.23 5.32
C PHE A 59 0.95 5.06 5.57
N ILE A 60 1.57 4.60 4.49
CA ILE A 60 2.59 3.56 4.50
C ILE A 60 3.91 4.24 4.16
N GLY A 61 4.88 4.18 5.08
CA GLY A 61 6.25 4.62 4.81
C GLY A 61 6.95 3.61 3.92
N LEU A 62 7.84 4.06 3.04
CA LEU A 62 8.60 3.18 2.14
C LEU A 62 10.07 3.13 2.55
N LYS A 63 10.65 1.92 2.55
CA LYS A 63 12.09 1.71 2.71
C LYS A 63 12.84 2.05 1.42
N LYS A 64 14.17 2.16 1.48
CA LYS A 64 15.03 2.53 0.35
C LYS A 64 14.73 1.72 -0.93
N GLU A 65 14.65 0.40 -0.83
CA GLU A 65 14.38 -0.49 -1.97
C GLU A 65 12.96 -0.31 -2.53
N MET A 66 11.97 -0.07 -1.66
CA MET A 66 10.59 0.19 -2.04
C MET A 66 10.44 1.55 -2.74
N LEU A 67 11.20 2.57 -2.30
CA LEU A 67 11.24 3.89 -2.92
C LEU A 67 11.74 3.79 -4.37
N GLU A 68 12.77 3.00 -4.64
CA GLU A 68 13.27 2.82 -6.01
C GLU A 68 12.23 2.15 -6.92
N ARG A 69 11.42 1.21 -6.40
CA ARG A 69 10.31 0.60 -7.14
C ARG A 69 9.15 1.57 -7.35
N ALA A 70 8.81 2.36 -6.32
CA ALA A 70 7.78 3.38 -6.41
C ALA A 70 8.12 4.46 -7.45
N LYS A 71 9.38 4.93 -7.51
CA LYS A 71 9.83 5.89 -8.53
C LYS A 71 9.63 5.36 -9.95
N LYS A 72 10.00 4.10 -10.21
CA LYS A 72 9.77 3.45 -11.52
C LYS A 72 8.30 3.40 -11.88
N LEU A 73 7.44 3.02 -10.94
CA LEU A 73 5.98 3.00 -11.16
C LEU A 73 5.42 4.39 -11.45
N VAL A 74 5.92 5.44 -10.77
CA VAL A 74 5.55 6.83 -11.04
C VAL A 74 5.95 7.21 -12.46
N GLU A 75 7.20 6.95 -12.87
CA GLU A 75 7.68 7.24 -14.22
C GLU A 75 6.88 6.51 -15.31
N GLU A 76 6.48 5.25 -15.08
CA GLU A 76 5.64 4.46 -15.99
C GLU A 76 4.26 5.09 -16.18
N LYS A 77 3.66 5.59 -15.08
CA LYS A 77 2.32 6.19 -15.10
C LYS A 77 2.29 7.61 -15.65
N GLU A 78 3.37 8.37 -15.50
CA GLU A 78 3.48 9.72 -16.10
C GLU A 78 3.76 9.67 -17.61
N LYS A 79 4.24 8.54 -18.13
CA LYS A 79 4.49 8.32 -19.57
C LYS A 79 3.30 7.70 -20.32
N SER A 80 2.30 7.15 -19.62
CA SER A 80 1.02 6.66 -20.21
C SER A 80 -0.01 7.76 -20.31
#